data_AF-A0AAP8ZXR8-F1
#
_entry.id   AF-A0AAP8ZXR8-F1
#
_cell.length_a   1.000
_cell.length_b   1.000
_cell.length_c   1.000
_cell.angle_alpha   90.00
_cell.angle_beta   90.00
_cell.angle_gamma   90.00
#
_symmetry.space_group_name_H-M   'P 1'
#
loop_
_entity.id
_entity.type
_entity.pdbx_description
1 polymer ?
#
loop_
_entity_poly.entity_id
_entity_poly.type
_entity_poly.pdbx_seq_one_letter_code
_entity_poly.pdbx_strand_id
1 'polypeptide(L)'
;MIMKTTKLQLSLLALFLGCVSLQAQYKWANPLNQDIHVVRGQAWQSELKDSYARLPLRARDKVHKPLWDLAQQSAGLSVAFRSNAPEIKIRYVVKGGLSMPHMPATGVSGVDLYATDNNGRERWCAGRYSMGDTITYSFSGLSYAAKSGNGFEYQLFLPLYNKVSWMEIGVPADASFRFLPVSQEKPLVIYGTSIAQGACASRPGMAWGNILNRKLGHPVINLGFSGNGKLEEALFDLLSEIDAQLYIIDCMPNLSGKKESAVVYERTLKGVKKLREKSRTPILLVEHDGYSNEYSSESAEESYRVANAELRKAYETLQKEQVPAVYYLTKEEIGIPMDAMVDGVHSTDLGMQQYADSYQKKIREILREDNQGPASCIPCKQQRDPYDWYGRHEEILKLNKQSAPEIVMIGNSITHFWGGEPIAHNQFGKESWEKLFKGRSVRNLGFGWDKTENVLWRIYHGELDGFQARNIFLLIGTNNLLFNSDEEIIEGICQIAKAIHERQPQAKLCIMGILPRKGMEARIAGIDAELQKQLAGKDCTYIDLAPQLTQKDGSIDSSLFRDGLHPNAEGYKRIAKVLKGYL
;
A
#
# COMPACT_ATOMS: atom_id res chain seq x y z
N MET A 1 -46.02 16.08 74.75
CA MET A 1 -44.90 16.44 73.84
C MET A 1 -43.71 15.59 74.25
N ILE A 2 -43.04 14.76 73.45
CA ILE A 2 -43.03 14.48 72.01
C ILE A 2 -42.63 13.00 71.87
N MET A 3 -43.40 12.22 71.09
CA MET A 3 -42.97 10.94 70.51
C MET A 3 -42.07 11.22 69.31
N LYS A 4 -40.99 10.44 69.12
CA LYS A 4 -40.49 9.88 67.84
C LYS A 4 -39.04 9.41 68.01
N THR A 5 -38.75 8.18 67.60
CA THR A 5 -37.69 7.78 66.63
C THR A 5 -37.10 6.40 66.93
N THR A 6 -37.61 5.36 66.25
CA THR A 6 -36.86 4.11 66.00
C THR A 6 -37.44 3.40 64.78
N LYS A 7 -37.24 4.00 63.60
CA LYS A 7 -37.35 3.34 62.29
C LYS A 7 -36.42 4.04 61.31
N LEU A 8 -35.10 3.86 61.47
CA LEU A 8 -34.12 4.32 60.49
C LEU A 8 -32.79 3.55 60.59
N GLN A 9 -32.80 2.22 60.57
CA GLN A 9 -31.56 1.43 60.49
C GLN A 9 -31.63 0.20 59.56
N LEU A 10 -32.59 0.14 58.64
CA LEU A 10 -32.66 -0.94 57.64
C LEU A 10 -32.68 -0.47 56.18
N SER A 11 -32.53 0.83 55.92
CA SER A 11 -32.56 1.39 54.55
C SER A 11 -31.21 1.90 54.05
N LEU A 12 -30.14 1.81 54.85
CA LEU A 12 -28.80 2.29 54.48
C LEU A 12 -27.81 1.17 54.11
N LEU A 13 -28.19 -0.11 54.25
CA LEU A 13 -27.34 -1.25 53.90
C LEU A 13 -27.64 -1.85 52.52
N ALA A 14 -28.58 -1.27 51.75
CA ALA A 14 -28.95 -1.70 50.40
C ALA A 14 -28.50 -0.72 49.29
N LEU A 15 -27.71 0.31 49.64
CA LEU A 15 -27.15 1.29 48.70
C LEU A 15 -25.64 1.13 48.48
N PHE A 16 -25.06 0.04 48.99
CA PHE A 16 -23.69 -0.41 48.71
C PHE A 16 -23.66 -1.74 47.95
N LEU A 17 -24.73 -2.06 47.20
CA LEU A 17 -24.64 -3.01 46.09
C LEU A 17 -23.90 -2.28 44.97
N GLY A 18 -22.59 -2.54 44.95
CA GLY A 18 -21.63 -1.86 44.10
C GLY A 18 -22.10 -1.74 42.66
N CYS A 19 -21.93 -0.54 42.11
CA CYS A 19 -21.55 -0.38 40.73
C CYS A 19 -20.26 -1.17 40.50
N VAL A 20 -20.38 -2.49 40.31
CA VAL A 20 -19.40 -3.24 39.56
C VAL A 20 -19.46 -2.63 38.19
N SER A 21 -18.56 -1.68 37.91
CA SER A 21 -18.29 -1.34 36.54
C SER A 21 -17.93 -2.65 35.87
N LEU A 22 -18.78 -3.11 34.96
CA LEU A 22 -18.39 -4.12 33.98
C LEU A 22 -17.20 -3.51 33.24
N GLN A 23 -15.98 -3.72 33.75
CA GLN A 23 -14.80 -3.50 32.95
C GLN A 23 -14.94 -4.46 31.78
N ALA A 24 -15.06 -3.91 30.58
CA ALA A 24 -15.10 -4.72 29.37
C ALA A 24 -13.89 -5.67 29.42
N GLN A 25 -14.17 -6.98 29.39
CA GLN A 25 -13.10 -7.96 29.29
C GLN A 25 -12.45 -7.78 27.92
N TYR A 26 -11.12 -7.68 27.87
CA TYR A 26 -10.39 -7.60 26.60
C TYR A 26 -9.91 -8.98 26.20
N LYS A 27 -9.99 -9.26 24.90
CA LYS A 27 -9.20 -10.33 24.29
C LYS A 27 -7.93 -9.74 23.70
N TRP A 28 -6.81 -10.43 23.92
CA TRP A 28 -5.48 -10.00 23.52
C TRP A 28 -4.94 -10.95 22.48
N ALA A 29 -4.31 -10.39 21.44
CA ALA A 29 -3.71 -11.15 20.37
C ALA A 29 -2.26 -10.70 20.15
N ASN A 30 -1.34 -11.67 20.12
CA ASN A 30 0.07 -11.43 19.81
C ASN A 30 0.31 -11.65 18.32
N PRO A 31 0.87 -10.67 17.58
CA PRO A 31 1.20 -10.81 16.16
C PRO A 31 2.15 -11.97 15.85
N LEU A 32 3.08 -12.32 16.75
CA LEU A 32 4.04 -13.41 16.53
C LEU A 32 3.46 -14.81 16.81
N ASN A 33 2.26 -14.89 17.41
CA ASN A 33 1.61 -16.17 17.72
C ASN A 33 0.57 -16.58 16.66
N GLN A 34 0.67 -16.01 15.44
CA GLN A 34 -0.28 -16.29 14.36
C GLN A 34 0.26 -17.38 13.42
N ASP A 35 -0.63 -18.22 12.89
CA ASP A 35 -0.27 -19.25 11.89
C ASP A 35 0.17 -18.65 10.55
N ILE A 36 -0.28 -17.42 10.28
CA ILE A 36 0.09 -16.63 9.11
C ILE A 36 1.10 -15.54 9.50
N HIS A 37 1.97 -15.17 8.57
CA HIS A 37 2.89 -14.06 8.80
C HIS A 37 2.15 -12.72 8.67
N VAL A 38 2.19 -11.90 9.73
CA VAL A 38 1.41 -10.65 9.86
C VAL A 38 2.26 -9.40 10.10
N VAL A 39 3.56 -9.57 10.34
CA VAL A 39 4.49 -8.45 10.50
C VAL A 39 4.89 -7.95 9.11
N ARG A 40 4.42 -6.76 8.74
CA ARG A 40 4.70 -6.11 7.46
C ARG A 40 6.04 -5.38 7.52
N GLY A 41 6.69 -5.23 6.36
CA GLY A 41 7.97 -4.53 6.21
C GLY A 41 9.21 -5.41 6.39
N GLN A 42 9.05 -6.74 6.49
CA GLN A 42 10.14 -7.71 6.53
C GLN A 42 10.37 -8.34 5.14
N ALA A 43 11.62 -8.36 4.67
CA ALA A 43 11.96 -8.99 3.40
C ALA A 43 12.04 -10.53 3.50
N TRP A 44 12.67 -11.03 4.57
CA TRP A 44 12.94 -12.46 4.80
C TRP A 44 11.92 -13.08 5.75
N GLN A 45 10.65 -13.03 5.37
CA GLN A 45 9.49 -13.35 6.23
C GLN A 45 9.59 -14.72 6.93
N SER A 46 9.99 -15.77 6.21
CA SER A 46 10.14 -17.12 6.76
C SER A 46 11.26 -17.22 7.81
N GLU A 47 12.37 -16.50 7.61
CA GLU A 47 13.50 -16.44 8.54
C GLU A 47 13.22 -15.52 9.75
N LEU A 48 12.23 -14.63 9.64
CA LEU A 48 11.95 -13.58 10.62
C LEU A 48 10.64 -13.75 11.40
N LYS A 49 9.87 -14.81 11.11
CA LYS A 49 8.50 -15.05 11.62
C LYS A 49 8.31 -14.88 13.14
N ASP A 50 9.35 -15.15 13.93
CA ASP A 50 9.32 -15.10 15.40
C ASP A 50 9.97 -13.82 15.97
N SER A 51 10.10 -12.77 15.16
CA SER A 51 10.83 -11.56 15.56
C SER A 51 10.31 -10.27 14.90
N TYR A 52 10.67 -9.13 15.49
CA TYR A 52 10.50 -7.80 14.91
C TYR A 52 11.82 -7.23 14.34
N ALA A 53 12.72 -8.11 13.87
CA ALA A 53 13.98 -7.72 13.26
C ALA A 53 13.83 -7.44 11.75
N ARG A 54 14.82 -6.77 11.17
CA ARG A 54 14.82 -6.34 9.76
C ARG A 54 15.77 -7.13 8.87
N LEU A 55 16.79 -7.79 9.44
CA LEU A 55 17.72 -8.68 8.73
C LEU A 55 17.64 -10.11 9.29
N PRO A 56 17.80 -11.15 8.44
CA PRO A 56 17.73 -12.55 8.87
C PRO A 56 18.95 -12.91 9.71
N LEU A 57 18.84 -13.93 10.56
CA LEU A 57 19.91 -14.32 11.48
C LEU A 57 21.26 -14.56 10.79
N ARG A 58 21.25 -15.16 9.58
CA ARG A 58 22.47 -15.41 8.79
C ARG A 58 23.20 -14.14 8.32
N ALA A 59 22.57 -12.97 8.41
CA ALA A 59 23.22 -11.70 8.11
C ALA A 59 24.18 -11.26 9.23
N ARG A 60 24.02 -11.79 10.44
CA ARG A 60 24.81 -11.39 11.63
C ARG A 60 26.32 -11.42 11.41
N ASP A 61 26.82 -12.45 10.75
CA ASP A 61 28.25 -12.64 10.53
C ASP A 61 28.74 -12.01 9.20
N LYS A 62 27.82 -11.45 8.41
CA LYS A 62 28.11 -10.78 7.13
C LYS A 62 28.19 -9.27 7.26
N VAL A 63 27.55 -8.70 8.27
CA VAL A 63 27.50 -7.25 8.51
C VAL A 63 28.25 -6.92 9.79
N HIS A 64 28.76 -5.70 9.91
CA HIS A 64 29.43 -5.27 11.13
C HIS A 64 28.44 -5.12 12.29
N LYS A 65 28.94 -5.31 13.52
CA LYS A 65 28.12 -5.38 14.73
C LYS A 65 27.16 -4.19 14.92
N PRO A 66 27.58 -2.90 14.76
CA PRO A 66 26.65 -1.77 14.88
C PRO A 66 25.44 -1.85 13.95
N LEU A 67 25.64 -2.26 12.69
CA LEU A 67 24.54 -2.44 11.74
C LEU A 67 23.64 -3.61 12.17
N TRP A 68 24.23 -4.74 12.57
CA TRP A 68 23.48 -5.88 13.08
C TRP A 68 22.59 -5.52 14.28
N ASP A 69 23.12 -4.73 15.23
CA ASP A 69 22.36 -4.28 16.40
C ASP A 69 21.18 -3.39 15.99
N LEU A 70 21.37 -2.46 15.04
CA LEU A 70 20.31 -1.61 14.47
C LEU A 70 19.27 -2.41 13.68
N ALA A 71 19.67 -3.51 13.03
CA ALA A 71 18.76 -4.41 12.34
C ALA A 71 17.80 -5.15 13.27
N GLN A 72 18.05 -5.16 14.59
CA GLN A 72 17.12 -5.71 15.57
C GLN A 72 16.00 -4.73 15.97
N GLN A 73 16.06 -3.47 15.50
CA GLN A 73 15.05 -2.45 15.74
C GLN A 73 13.96 -2.49 14.66
N SER A 74 12.75 -2.05 15.00
CA SER A 74 11.54 -2.27 14.19
C SER A 74 11.17 -1.13 13.23
N ALA A 75 12.12 -0.28 12.82
CA ALA A 75 11.85 0.82 11.89
C ALA A 75 11.18 0.33 10.59
N GLY A 76 10.09 1.00 10.21
CA GLY A 76 9.32 0.66 9.02
C GLY A 76 8.44 -0.60 9.14
N LEU A 77 8.54 -1.35 10.25
CA LEU A 77 7.66 -2.49 10.48
C LEU A 77 6.28 -2.02 10.91
N SER A 78 5.26 -2.80 10.53
CA SER A 78 3.88 -2.56 10.98
C SER A 78 3.08 -3.84 11.10
N VAL A 79 1.94 -3.78 11.78
CA VAL A 79 0.96 -4.87 11.85
C VAL A 79 -0.38 -4.34 11.40
N ALA A 80 -1.05 -5.06 10.50
CA ALA A 80 -2.38 -4.71 10.03
C ALA A 80 -3.45 -5.69 10.54
N PHE A 81 -4.63 -5.16 10.84
CA PHE A 81 -5.74 -5.96 11.36
C PHE A 81 -7.08 -5.27 11.04
N ARG A 82 -8.18 -6.02 11.12
CA ARG A 82 -9.53 -5.50 10.99
C ARG A 82 -10.29 -5.66 12.29
N SER A 83 -11.01 -4.63 12.70
CA SER A 83 -11.78 -4.62 13.94
C SER A 83 -12.94 -3.62 13.87
N ASN A 84 -14.06 -3.96 14.52
CA ASN A 84 -15.15 -3.02 14.77
C ASN A 84 -15.10 -2.41 16.19
N ALA A 85 -14.01 -2.63 16.92
CA ALA A 85 -13.86 -2.20 18.30
C ALA A 85 -13.91 -0.66 18.43
N PRO A 86 -14.66 -0.13 19.41
CA PRO A 86 -14.67 1.30 19.72
C PRO A 86 -13.39 1.74 20.45
N GLU A 87 -12.59 0.78 20.92
CA GLU A 87 -11.31 1.01 21.57
C GLU A 87 -10.33 -0.12 21.23
N ILE A 88 -9.07 0.26 20.96
CA ILE A 88 -7.95 -0.65 20.76
C ILE A 88 -6.87 -0.33 21.78
N LYS A 89 -6.36 -1.35 22.47
CA LYS A 89 -5.26 -1.23 23.42
C LYS A 89 -4.02 -1.96 22.91
N ILE A 90 -2.85 -1.40 23.15
CA ILE A 90 -1.56 -2.01 22.80
C ILE A 90 -0.73 -2.10 24.07
N ARG A 91 -0.04 -3.22 24.27
CA ARG A 91 0.99 -3.37 25.30
C ARG A 91 2.20 -4.09 24.73
N TYR A 92 3.40 -3.61 25.03
CA TYR A 92 4.64 -4.16 24.46
C TYR A 92 5.86 -3.81 25.30
N VAL A 93 6.95 -4.54 25.06
CA VAL A 93 8.24 -4.37 25.75
C VAL A 93 9.34 -4.12 24.74
N VAL A 94 10.12 -3.06 24.98
CA VAL A 94 11.31 -2.71 24.20
C VAL A 94 12.60 -2.97 24.99
N LYS A 95 13.78 -2.93 24.35
CA LYS A 95 15.06 -3.31 24.99
C LYS A 95 16.12 -2.20 25.12
N GLY A 96 16.00 -1.11 24.37
CA GLY A 96 16.89 0.04 24.41
C GLY A 96 16.30 1.24 25.17
N GLY A 97 17.06 2.33 25.21
CA GLY A 97 16.60 3.60 25.80
C GLY A 97 15.32 4.11 25.14
N LEU A 98 14.46 4.77 25.95
CA LEU A 98 13.13 5.13 25.50
C LEU A 98 13.10 6.32 24.53
N SER A 99 14.09 7.22 24.62
CA SER A 99 14.23 8.44 23.81
C SER A 99 15.69 8.71 23.46
N MET A 100 15.94 9.72 22.61
CA MET A 100 17.25 10.29 22.33
C MET A 100 17.21 11.81 22.58
N PRO A 101 18.36 12.49 22.79
CA PRO A 101 18.36 13.94 23.07
C PRO A 101 17.62 14.81 22.04
N HIS A 102 17.59 14.35 20.78
CA HIS A 102 17.04 15.05 19.62
C HIS A 102 15.81 14.32 19.03
N MET A 103 15.33 13.24 19.66
CA MET A 103 14.19 12.44 19.19
C MET A 103 13.28 12.01 20.35
N PRO A 104 11.98 12.32 20.30
CA PRO A 104 11.07 12.05 21.42
C PRO A 104 10.84 10.56 21.64
N ALA A 105 10.42 10.20 22.86
CA ALA A 105 10.14 8.80 23.22
C ALA A 105 9.07 8.15 22.32
N THR A 106 8.10 8.94 21.85
CA THR A 106 7.06 8.51 20.91
C THR A 106 7.61 8.11 19.55
N GLY A 107 8.71 8.70 19.08
CA GLY A 107 9.38 8.30 17.84
C GLY A 107 10.30 7.11 18.03
N VAL A 108 11.12 7.14 19.09
CA VAL A 108 12.12 6.10 19.37
C VAL A 108 11.46 4.78 19.75
N SER A 109 10.49 4.83 20.66
CA SER A 109 9.91 3.66 21.34
C SER A 109 8.40 3.56 21.23
N GLY A 110 7.72 4.56 20.66
CA GLY A 110 6.26 4.59 20.53
C GLY A 110 5.70 3.75 19.39
N VAL A 111 4.38 3.64 19.32
CA VAL A 111 3.61 3.07 18.20
C VAL A 111 2.66 4.11 17.64
N ASP A 112 2.18 3.89 16.42
CA ASP A 112 1.33 4.85 15.73
C ASP A 112 0.24 4.15 14.90
N LEU A 113 -1.02 4.53 15.09
CA LEU A 113 -2.17 3.81 14.56
C LEU A 113 -2.93 4.64 13.53
N TYR A 114 -3.23 4.01 12.39
CA TYR A 114 -4.04 4.57 11.33
C TYR A 114 -5.20 3.63 11.01
N ALA A 115 -6.34 4.19 10.64
CA ALA A 115 -7.53 3.47 10.22
C ALA A 115 -7.89 3.83 8.77
N THR A 116 -8.25 2.84 7.97
CA THR A 116 -8.78 3.00 6.61
C THR A 116 -10.26 2.62 6.59
N ASP A 117 -11.11 3.51 6.05
CA ASP A 117 -12.54 3.22 5.89
C ASP A 117 -12.88 2.50 4.58
N ASN A 118 -14.17 2.23 4.39
CA ASN A 118 -14.69 1.50 3.24
C ASN A 118 -14.51 2.23 1.89
N ASN A 119 -14.12 3.49 1.88
CA ASN A 119 -13.79 4.25 0.67
C ASN A 119 -12.27 4.43 0.50
N GLY A 120 -11.46 3.69 1.27
CA GLY A 120 -10.01 3.81 1.20
C GLY A 120 -9.46 5.06 1.91
N ARG A 121 -10.29 5.82 2.64
CA ARG A 121 -9.83 7.04 3.30
C ARG A 121 -9.15 6.71 4.63
N GLU A 122 -7.88 7.08 4.72
CA GLU A 122 -7.07 6.95 5.92
C GLU A 122 -7.38 8.03 6.96
N ARG A 123 -7.29 7.67 8.24
CA ARG A 123 -7.42 8.55 9.41
C ARG A 123 -6.40 8.16 10.47
N TRP A 124 -5.71 9.15 11.02
CA TRP A 124 -4.85 8.95 12.18
C TRP A 124 -5.68 8.72 13.45
N CYS A 125 -5.23 7.81 14.31
CA CYS A 125 -5.88 7.49 15.58
C CYS A 125 -5.04 8.05 16.73
N ALA A 126 -5.55 9.06 17.42
CA ALA A 126 -4.88 9.60 18.60
C ALA A 126 -4.92 8.59 19.77
N GLY A 127 -3.75 8.21 20.26
CA GLY A 127 -3.60 7.29 21.39
C GLY A 127 -3.17 8.02 22.66
N ARG A 128 -3.73 7.61 23.81
CA ARG A 128 -3.14 7.93 25.13
C ARG A 128 -2.10 6.87 25.44
N TYR A 129 -0.94 7.26 25.96
CA TYR A 129 0.16 6.31 26.18
C TYR A 129 0.84 6.49 27.54
N SER A 130 1.51 5.43 27.97
CA SER A 130 2.40 5.44 29.13
C SER A 130 3.69 4.73 28.76
N MET A 131 4.82 5.41 28.97
CA MET A 131 6.16 4.90 28.70
C MET A 131 6.75 4.35 30.01
N GLY A 132 7.14 3.07 30.01
CA GLY A 132 7.71 2.37 31.16
C GLY A 132 8.22 0.99 30.75
N ASP A 133 8.43 0.09 31.71
CA ASP A 133 8.93 -1.27 31.44
C ASP A 133 8.02 -2.04 30.47
N THR A 134 6.71 -1.87 30.63
CA THR A 134 5.71 -2.22 29.62
C THR A 134 5.10 -0.93 29.09
N ILE A 135 5.33 -0.64 27.82
CA ILE A 135 4.74 0.51 27.15
C ILE A 135 3.29 0.18 26.80
N THR A 136 2.39 1.13 27.02
CA THR A 136 0.96 0.95 26.73
C THR A 136 0.41 2.10 25.90
N TYR A 137 -0.52 1.78 25.00
CA TYR A 137 -1.30 2.74 24.22
C TYR A 137 -2.79 2.36 24.31
N SER A 138 -3.67 3.36 24.42
CA SER A 138 -5.12 3.22 24.37
C SER A 138 -5.68 4.18 23.32
N PHE A 139 -6.26 3.63 22.26
CA PHE A 139 -6.91 4.34 21.17
C PHE A 139 -8.42 4.20 21.36
N SER A 140 -9.05 5.23 21.93
CA SER A 140 -10.47 5.21 22.33
C SER A 140 -11.30 6.14 21.44
N GLY A 141 -12.62 5.95 21.42
CA GLY A 141 -13.52 6.80 20.64
C GLY A 141 -13.47 6.53 19.13
N LEU A 142 -13.11 5.29 18.76
CA LEU A 142 -12.97 4.88 17.36
C LEU A 142 -14.36 4.72 16.74
N SER A 143 -14.81 5.76 16.05
CA SER A 143 -16.09 5.80 15.36
C SER A 143 -15.95 6.68 14.12
N TYR A 144 -16.24 6.14 12.94
CA TYR A 144 -16.17 6.88 11.69
C TYR A 144 -17.51 6.79 10.94
N ALA A 145 -17.78 7.72 10.03
CA ALA A 145 -19.08 7.82 9.35
C ALA A 145 -19.37 6.64 8.41
N ALA A 146 -18.35 6.15 7.69
CA ALA A 146 -18.48 5.05 6.74
C ALA A 146 -18.22 3.68 7.41
N LYS A 147 -19.17 3.19 8.20
CA LYS A 147 -19.07 1.87 8.87
C LYS A 147 -19.64 0.77 7.98
N SER A 148 -18.90 -0.32 7.80
CA SER A 148 -19.49 -1.63 7.55
C SER A 148 -19.73 -2.32 8.91
N GLY A 149 -20.56 -3.37 8.94
CA GLY A 149 -20.65 -4.23 10.13
C GLY A 149 -19.30 -4.88 10.51
N ASN A 150 -18.34 -4.92 9.57
CA ASN A 150 -17.02 -5.52 9.74
C ASN A 150 -15.97 -4.57 10.35
N GLY A 151 -16.30 -3.29 10.58
CA GLY A 151 -15.39 -2.31 11.16
C GLY A 151 -14.38 -1.73 10.16
N PHE A 152 -13.21 -1.34 10.67
CA PHE A 152 -12.16 -0.64 9.92
C PHE A 152 -10.92 -1.51 9.76
N GLU A 153 -10.18 -1.29 8.68
CA GLU A 153 -8.79 -1.75 8.60
C GLU A 153 -7.92 -0.81 9.41
N TYR A 154 -7.01 -1.37 10.21
CA TYR A 154 -6.06 -0.63 11.01
C TYR A 154 -4.63 -1.06 10.65
N GLN A 155 -3.72 -0.10 10.66
CA GLN A 155 -2.28 -0.33 10.53
C GLN A 155 -1.55 0.33 11.71
N LEU A 156 -0.83 -0.49 12.47
CA LEU A 156 -0.03 -0.08 13.62
C LEU A 156 1.46 -0.08 13.22
N PHE A 157 2.05 1.10 13.08
CA PHE A 157 3.49 1.26 12.86
C PHE A 157 4.26 1.08 14.17
N LEU A 158 5.39 0.37 14.08
CA LEU A 158 6.22 -0.03 15.21
C LEU A 158 7.36 0.98 15.50
N PRO A 159 8.00 0.91 16.68
CA PRO A 159 9.08 1.83 17.06
C PRO A 159 10.22 1.96 16.04
N LEU A 160 10.77 3.16 15.89
CA LEU A 160 11.81 3.45 14.89
C LEU A 160 13.23 3.12 15.36
N TYR A 161 13.52 3.30 16.64
CA TYR A 161 14.88 3.22 17.19
C TYR A 161 14.97 2.26 18.38
N ASN A 162 14.06 1.29 18.48
CA ASN A 162 14.07 0.32 19.56
C ASN A 162 13.68 -1.09 19.09
N LYS A 163 14.17 -2.10 19.81
CA LYS A 163 13.87 -3.51 19.58
C LYS A 163 12.61 -3.89 20.34
N VAL A 164 11.54 -4.24 19.64
CA VAL A 164 10.35 -4.86 20.24
C VAL A 164 10.65 -6.32 20.53
N SER A 165 10.43 -6.74 21.77
CA SER A 165 10.66 -8.13 22.21
C SER A 165 9.37 -8.93 22.42
N TRP A 166 8.26 -8.23 22.63
CA TRP A 166 6.93 -8.79 22.80
C TRP A 166 5.89 -7.69 22.61
N MET A 167 4.72 -8.02 22.05
CA MET A 167 3.59 -7.11 21.87
C MET A 167 2.27 -7.87 21.85
N GLU A 168 1.21 -7.22 22.33
CA GLU A 168 -0.18 -7.64 22.15
C GLU A 168 -1.10 -6.48 21.79
N ILE A 169 -2.12 -6.81 21.00
CA ILE A 169 -3.21 -5.93 20.62
C ILE A 169 -4.50 -6.43 21.28
N GLY A 170 -5.14 -5.56 22.04
CA GLY A 170 -6.33 -5.84 22.82
C GLY A 170 -7.55 -5.12 22.26
N VAL A 171 -8.66 -5.84 22.15
CA VAL A 171 -9.99 -5.28 21.86
C VAL A 171 -11.02 -5.80 22.87
N PRO A 172 -12.16 -5.12 23.06
CA PRO A 172 -13.28 -5.67 23.81
C PRO A 172 -13.66 -7.08 23.33
N ALA A 173 -14.03 -7.98 24.25
CA ALA A 173 -14.24 -9.39 23.96
C ALA A 173 -15.32 -9.63 22.87
N ASP A 174 -16.34 -8.78 22.85
CA ASP A 174 -17.48 -8.77 21.92
C ASP A 174 -17.17 -8.13 20.56
N ALA A 175 -16.08 -7.36 20.44
CA ALA A 175 -15.67 -6.75 19.18
C ALA A 175 -15.06 -7.79 18.22
N SER A 176 -15.23 -7.62 16.91
CA SER A 176 -14.53 -8.43 15.91
C SER A 176 -13.05 -8.06 15.88
N PHE A 177 -12.18 -9.05 15.64
CA PHE A 177 -10.76 -8.83 15.44
C PHE A 177 -10.16 -9.94 14.59
N ARG A 178 -9.40 -9.56 13.57
CA ARG A 178 -8.55 -10.48 12.81
C ARG A 178 -7.31 -9.76 12.31
N PHE A 179 -6.16 -10.41 12.36
CA PHE A 179 -4.99 -9.92 11.65
C PHE A 179 -5.19 -10.02 10.14
N LEU A 180 -4.53 -9.12 9.40
CA LEU A 180 -4.43 -9.18 7.95
C LEU A 180 -3.04 -9.71 7.57
N PRO A 181 -2.96 -10.62 6.58
CA PRO A 181 -1.68 -11.13 6.13
C PRO A 181 -0.80 -10.02 5.53
N VAL A 182 0.48 -10.33 5.39
CA VAL A 182 1.39 -9.58 4.53
C VAL A 182 0.96 -9.69 3.05
N SER A 183 1.18 -8.61 2.30
CA SER A 183 0.82 -8.54 0.90
C SER A 183 1.76 -9.39 0.02
N GLN A 184 1.24 -9.88 -1.10
CA GLN A 184 1.98 -10.47 -2.22
C GLN A 184 2.63 -9.41 -3.13
N GLU A 185 2.26 -8.13 -2.96
CA GLU A 185 2.84 -7.01 -3.71
C GLU A 185 4.35 -6.91 -3.51
N LYS A 186 5.05 -6.49 -4.57
CA LYS A 186 6.48 -6.24 -4.50
C LYS A 186 6.76 -4.97 -3.70
N PRO A 187 7.71 -4.96 -2.77
CA PRO A 187 7.96 -3.81 -1.91
C PRO A 187 8.82 -2.74 -2.60
N LEU A 188 8.64 -1.49 -2.16
CA LEU A 188 9.67 -0.45 -2.26
C LEU A 188 10.72 -0.74 -1.19
N VAL A 189 11.99 -0.88 -1.58
CA VAL A 189 13.09 -1.22 -0.68
C VAL A 189 13.99 -0.01 -0.49
N ILE A 190 14.03 0.52 0.73
CA ILE A 190 14.89 1.62 1.11
C ILE A 190 16.14 1.06 1.77
N TYR A 191 17.30 1.38 1.23
CA TYR A 191 18.59 1.17 1.90
C TYR A 191 19.22 2.53 2.17
N GLY A 192 19.43 2.84 3.46
CA GLY A 192 19.89 4.17 3.81
C GLY A 192 20.38 4.37 5.23
N THR A 193 20.29 5.62 5.68
CA THR A 193 20.98 6.13 6.87
C THR A 193 20.08 6.23 8.10
N SER A 194 20.43 7.09 9.06
CA SER A 194 19.60 7.48 10.20
C SER A 194 18.30 8.15 9.78
N ILE A 195 18.34 8.94 8.70
CA ILE A 195 17.18 9.65 8.15
C ILE A 195 16.17 8.65 7.61
N ALA A 196 16.63 7.70 6.78
CA ALA A 196 15.84 6.56 6.31
C ALA A 196 15.25 5.75 7.46
N GLN A 197 16.03 5.48 8.51
CA GLN A 197 15.56 4.77 9.70
C GLN A 197 14.45 5.53 10.45
N GLY A 198 14.39 6.86 10.30
CA GLY A 198 13.33 7.72 10.81
C GLY A 198 13.77 8.77 11.82
N ALA A 199 15.07 9.05 11.96
CA ALA A 199 15.54 10.14 12.82
C ALA A 199 15.26 11.49 12.12
N CYS A 200 14.49 12.44 12.68
CA CYS A 200 13.88 12.49 14.02
C CYS A 200 12.37 12.68 13.99
N ALA A 201 11.67 11.78 13.29
CA ALA A 201 10.22 11.75 13.25
C ALA A 201 9.62 11.70 14.67
N SER A 202 8.57 12.47 14.91
CA SER A 202 7.95 12.60 16.24
C SER A 202 7.24 11.32 16.70
N ARG A 203 6.83 10.48 15.75
CA ARG A 203 6.15 9.18 15.94
C ARG A 203 6.39 8.29 14.71
N PRO A 204 6.26 6.95 14.82
CA PRO A 204 6.55 6.03 13.72
C PRO A 204 5.89 6.35 12.38
N GLY A 205 4.63 6.77 12.36
CA GLY A 205 3.94 7.13 11.12
C GLY A 205 4.51 8.37 10.43
N MET A 206 5.35 9.16 11.09
CA MET A 206 5.99 10.33 10.49
C MET A 206 7.36 10.05 9.89
N ALA A 207 7.92 8.84 10.02
CA ALA A 207 9.10 8.48 9.23
C ALA A 207 8.73 8.52 7.73
N TRP A 208 9.56 9.13 6.88
CA TRP A 208 9.21 9.39 5.48
C TRP A 208 8.86 8.10 4.71
N GLY A 209 9.55 6.99 4.97
CA GLY A 209 9.22 5.68 4.40
C GLY A 209 7.82 5.17 4.79
N ASN A 210 7.37 5.49 6.01
CA ASN A 210 6.01 5.16 6.46
C ASN A 210 4.96 6.12 5.90
N ILE A 211 5.32 7.39 5.67
CA ILE A 211 4.46 8.33 4.93
C ILE A 211 4.28 7.84 3.49
N LEU A 212 5.35 7.39 2.83
CA LEU A 212 5.28 6.79 1.49
C LEU A 212 4.37 5.55 1.48
N ASN A 213 4.53 4.64 2.44
CA ASN A 213 3.66 3.46 2.56
C ASN A 213 2.18 3.85 2.59
N ARG A 214 1.79 4.88 3.35
CA ARG A 214 0.40 5.33 3.43
C ARG A 214 -0.07 6.08 2.19
N LYS A 215 0.78 6.94 1.62
CA LYS A 215 0.44 7.78 0.45
C LYS A 215 0.40 7.03 -0.88
N LEU A 216 1.22 5.98 -1.02
CA LEU A 216 1.29 5.15 -2.22
C LEU A 216 0.51 3.85 -2.04
N GLY A 217 0.36 3.33 -0.83
CA GLY A 217 -0.24 2.03 -0.55
C GLY A 217 0.71 0.84 -0.74
N HIS A 218 1.85 1.04 -1.40
CA HIS A 218 2.84 -0.01 -1.65
C HIS A 218 3.49 -0.51 -0.34
N PRO A 219 3.79 -1.82 -0.21
CA PRO A 219 4.63 -2.30 0.88
C PRO A 219 6.00 -1.59 0.87
N VAL A 220 6.48 -1.19 2.04
CA VAL A 220 7.79 -0.55 2.19
C VAL A 220 8.66 -1.39 3.12
N ILE A 221 9.87 -1.69 2.68
CA ILE A 221 10.91 -2.32 3.50
C ILE A 221 11.95 -1.26 3.82
N ASN A 222 12.11 -0.95 5.10
CA ASN A 222 13.04 0.06 5.57
C ASN A 222 14.32 -0.56 6.12
N LEU A 223 15.38 -0.55 5.32
CA LEU A 223 16.74 -0.94 5.70
C LEU A 223 17.61 0.30 5.92
N GLY A 224 17.07 1.31 6.60
CA GLY A 224 17.81 2.44 7.13
C GLY A 224 18.59 2.05 8.39
N PHE A 225 19.89 2.34 8.42
CA PHE A 225 20.77 2.06 9.55
C PHE A 225 21.55 3.32 9.93
N SER A 226 21.20 3.89 11.08
CA SER A 226 21.84 5.08 11.65
C SER A 226 23.36 4.98 11.68
N GLY A 227 24.04 5.92 11.00
CA GLY A 227 25.51 5.94 10.86
C GLY A 227 26.14 4.75 10.14
N ASN A 228 25.34 3.83 9.57
CA ASN A 228 25.79 2.53 9.06
C ASN A 228 25.26 2.15 7.66
N GLY A 229 24.42 2.93 6.99
CA GLY A 229 24.17 2.77 5.54
C GLY A 229 25.33 3.33 4.71
N LYS A 230 26.31 2.52 4.32
CA LYS A 230 27.57 2.97 3.67
C LYS A 230 27.91 2.25 2.37
N LEU A 231 26.89 1.79 1.65
CA LEU A 231 27.01 1.05 0.38
C LEU A 231 27.85 -0.24 0.52
N GLU A 232 27.72 -0.94 1.64
CA GLU A 232 28.45 -2.19 1.87
C GLU A 232 28.00 -3.31 0.91
N GLU A 233 28.97 -4.05 0.37
CA GLU A 233 28.72 -5.17 -0.55
C GLU A 233 27.80 -6.23 0.07
N ALA A 234 28.01 -6.55 1.36
CA ALA A 234 27.17 -7.51 2.08
C ALA A 234 25.70 -7.09 2.16
N LEU A 235 25.41 -5.78 2.14
CA LEU A 235 24.03 -5.29 2.08
C LEU A 235 23.48 -5.40 0.66
N PHE A 236 24.28 -5.13 -0.37
CA PHE A 236 23.87 -5.37 -1.75
C PHE A 236 23.61 -6.85 -2.06
N ASP A 237 24.37 -7.77 -1.46
CA ASP A 237 24.09 -9.21 -1.51
C ASP A 237 22.68 -9.50 -0.98
N LEU A 238 22.36 -8.99 0.21
CA LEU A 238 21.06 -9.16 0.85
C LEU A 238 19.93 -8.49 0.04
N LEU A 239 20.13 -7.25 -0.41
CA LEU A 239 19.17 -6.53 -1.24
C LEU A 239 18.83 -7.31 -2.52
N SER A 240 19.83 -7.95 -3.15
CA SER A 240 19.64 -8.72 -4.39
C SER A 240 18.74 -9.95 -4.25
N GLU A 241 18.45 -10.38 -3.02
CA GLU A 241 17.53 -11.48 -2.72
C GLU A 241 16.05 -11.04 -2.69
N ILE A 242 15.78 -9.74 -2.67
CA ILE A 242 14.43 -9.18 -2.50
C ILE A 242 13.77 -9.00 -3.87
N ASP A 243 12.56 -9.53 -4.07
CA ASP A 243 11.77 -9.28 -5.27
C ASP A 243 11.08 -7.91 -5.18
N ALA A 244 11.88 -6.84 -5.32
CA ALA A 244 11.45 -5.45 -5.13
C ALA A 244 10.73 -4.86 -6.34
N GLN A 245 9.85 -3.88 -6.09
CA GLN A 245 9.24 -2.99 -7.09
C GLN A 245 10.18 -1.83 -7.45
N LEU A 246 10.96 -1.36 -6.48
CA LEU A 246 11.95 -0.31 -6.63
C LEU A 246 13.00 -0.45 -5.53
N TYR A 247 14.28 -0.33 -5.89
CA TYR A 247 15.35 -0.11 -4.92
C TYR A 247 15.64 1.39 -4.79
N ILE A 248 15.65 1.90 -3.56
CA ILE A 248 15.97 3.30 -3.23
C ILE A 248 17.27 3.28 -2.41
N ILE A 249 18.35 3.80 -3.00
CA ILE A 249 19.69 3.81 -2.42
C ILE A 249 19.98 5.23 -1.92
N ASP A 250 19.68 5.47 -0.64
CA ASP A 250 19.75 6.77 0.05
C ASP A 250 20.78 6.72 1.19
N CYS A 251 22.06 6.61 0.81
CA CYS A 251 23.17 6.36 1.74
C CYS A 251 24.13 7.54 1.91
N MET A 252 23.97 8.61 1.12
CA MET A 252 24.96 9.69 1.05
C MET A 252 25.22 10.42 2.37
N PRO A 253 24.23 10.63 3.28
CA PRO A 253 24.49 11.28 4.57
C PRO A 253 25.58 10.62 5.42
N ASN A 254 25.74 9.30 5.35
CA ASN A 254 26.77 8.56 6.09
C ASN A 254 28.11 8.47 5.35
N LEU A 255 28.19 9.02 4.15
CA LEU A 255 29.36 8.99 3.26
C LEU A 255 29.85 10.41 2.90
N SER A 256 29.43 11.41 3.66
CA SER A 256 29.86 12.81 3.51
C SER A 256 31.27 13.04 4.07
N GLY A 257 32.01 13.95 3.45
CA GLY A 257 33.39 14.28 3.80
C GLY A 257 34.42 13.55 2.94
N LYS A 258 35.59 14.17 2.73
CA LYS A 258 36.59 13.71 1.75
C LYS A 258 37.02 12.25 1.89
N LYS A 259 37.17 11.76 3.12
CA LYS A 259 37.61 10.39 3.39
C LYS A 259 36.49 9.39 3.13
N GLU A 260 35.29 9.67 3.63
CA GLU A 260 34.13 8.80 3.52
C GLU A 260 33.58 8.77 2.09
N SER A 261 33.62 9.89 1.36
CA SER A 261 33.15 9.97 -0.02
C SER A 261 34.04 9.23 -1.02
N ALA A 262 35.31 8.97 -0.68
CA ALA A 262 36.28 8.30 -1.56
C ALA A 262 35.84 6.89 -2.03
N VAL A 263 34.91 6.26 -1.32
CA VAL A 263 34.38 4.93 -1.69
C VAL A 263 33.06 4.98 -2.47
N VAL A 264 32.40 6.15 -2.55
CA VAL A 264 31.04 6.30 -3.11
C VAL A 264 31.00 5.81 -4.56
N TYR A 265 31.94 6.27 -5.39
CA TYR A 265 31.97 5.94 -6.82
C TYR A 265 32.02 4.42 -7.05
N GLU A 266 33.08 3.78 -6.54
CA GLU A 266 33.31 2.35 -6.73
C GLU A 266 32.21 1.48 -6.11
N ARG A 267 31.74 1.80 -4.91
CA ARG A 267 30.71 1.02 -4.23
C ARG A 267 29.35 1.15 -4.91
N THR A 268 29.02 2.33 -5.42
CA THR A 268 27.77 2.54 -6.19
C THR A 268 27.78 1.70 -7.45
N LEU A 269 28.87 1.74 -8.24
CA LEU A 269 28.98 0.95 -9.47
C LEU A 269 28.87 -0.55 -9.18
N LYS A 270 29.61 -1.04 -8.20
CA LYS A 270 29.57 -2.46 -7.81
C LYS A 270 28.20 -2.88 -7.29
N GLY A 271 27.60 -2.08 -6.41
CA GLY A 271 26.27 -2.36 -5.86
C GLY A 271 25.18 -2.40 -6.92
N VAL A 272 25.15 -1.42 -7.83
CA VAL A 272 24.19 -1.41 -8.95
C VAL A 272 24.40 -2.61 -9.87
N LYS A 273 25.65 -2.91 -10.24
CA LYS A 273 25.97 -4.09 -11.06
C LYS A 273 25.53 -5.39 -10.38
N LYS A 274 25.77 -5.51 -9.07
CA LYS A 274 25.33 -6.64 -8.25
C LYS A 274 23.81 -6.82 -8.26
N LEU A 275 23.04 -5.75 -8.08
CA LEU A 275 21.58 -5.83 -8.20
C LEU A 275 21.16 -6.25 -9.63
N ARG A 276 21.85 -5.75 -10.65
CA ARG A 276 21.57 -6.08 -12.06
C ARG A 276 21.88 -7.52 -12.45
N GLU A 277 22.78 -8.20 -11.72
CA GLU A 277 23.00 -9.64 -11.90
C GLU A 277 21.76 -10.48 -11.57
N LYS A 278 20.88 -9.97 -10.69
CA LYS A 278 19.72 -10.72 -10.17
C LYS A 278 18.39 -10.11 -10.58
N SER A 279 18.33 -8.82 -10.86
CA SER A 279 17.08 -8.09 -11.00
C SER A 279 17.09 -7.04 -12.11
N ARG A 280 15.93 -6.90 -12.77
CA ARG A 280 15.61 -5.83 -13.71
C ARG A 280 14.83 -4.68 -13.07
N THR A 281 14.53 -4.77 -11.78
CA THR A 281 13.80 -3.75 -11.02
C THR A 281 14.50 -2.38 -11.14
N PRO A 282 13.74 -1.29 -11.29
CA PRO A 282 14.28 0.07 -11.21
C PRO A 282 15.16 0.31 -9.97
N ILE A 283 16.19 1.12 -10.12
CA ILE A 283 17.05 1.56 -9.01
C ILE A 283 17.06 3.08 -9.00
N LEU A 284 16.73 3.69 -7.86
CA LEU A 284 16.83 5.11 -7.61
C LEU A 284 18.06 5.39 -6.75
N LEU A 285 19.02 6.13 -7.30
CA LEU A 285 20.18 6.66 -6.56
C LEU A 285 19.83 8.05 -6.05
N VAL A 286 20.11 8.31 -4.77
CA VAL A 286 19.69 9.57 -4.12
C VAL A 286 20.88 10.32 -3.55
N GLU A 287 20.95 11.61 -3.85
CA GLU A 287 21.92 12.53 -3.28
C GLU A 287 21.67 12.80 -1.80
N HIS A 288 22.70 13.31 -1.12
CA HIS A 288 22.54 13.97 0.17
C HIS A 288 21.69 15.24 0.00
N ASP A 289 20.74 15.42 0.90
CA ASP A 289 19.83 16.55 1.04
C ASP A 289 20.46 17.86 1.57
N GLY A 290 21.75 17.86 1.90
CA GLY A 290 22.45 18.99 2.52
C GLY A 290 22.34 19.06 4.04
N TYR A 291 22.90 20.13 4.61
CA TYR A 291 22.83 20.44 6.04
C TYR A 291 22.17 21.80 6.24
N SER A 292 21.44 22.00 7.34
CA SER A 292 20.78 23.29 7.57
C SER A 292 21.76 24.46 7.78
N ASN A 293 22.99 24.16 8.21
CA ASN A 293 24.06 25.13 8.39
C ASN A 293 24.96 25.28 7.15
N GLU A 294 24.56 24.79 5.97
CA GLU A 294 25.38 24.89 4.75
C GLU A 294 25.76 26.34 4.39
N TYR A 295 24.88 27.30 4.62
CA TYR A 295 25.12 28.72 4.33
C TYR A 295 25.98 29.43 5.40
N SER A 296 26.20 28.80 6.54
CA SER A 296 27.01 29.34 7.64
C SER A 296 28.28 28.51 7.91
N SER A 297 28.51 27.45 7.13
CA SER A 297 29.65 26.56 7.27
C SER A 297 30.06 26.00 5.90
N GLU A 298 31.07 26.60 5.29
CA GLU A 298 31.66 26.11 4.03
C GLU A 298 32.15 24.66 4.15
N SER A 299 32.64 24.26 5.33
CA SER A 299 33.07 22.88 5.57
C SER A 299 31.89 21.89 5.58
N ALA A 300 30.72 22.29 6.11
CA ALA A 300 29.51 21.48 6.04
C ALA A 300 29.01 21.37 4.59
N GLU A 301 28.99 22.49 3.86
CA GLU A 301 28.60 22.54 2.45
C GLU A 301 29.50 21.64 1.58
N GLU A 302 30.83 21.79 1.71
CA GLU A 302 31.79 20.99 0.97
C GLU A 302 31.66 19.48 1.27
N SER A 303 31.40 19.13 2.54
CA SER A 303 31.32 17.74 2.98
C SER A 303 30.28 16.92 2.21
N TYR A 304 29.05 17.43 2.08
CA TYR A 304 28.01 16.71 1.35
C TYR A 304 28.19 16.82 -0.18
N ARG A 305 28.73 17.94 -0.67
CA ARG A 305 28.95 18.14 -2.11
C ARG A 305 29.93 17.15 -2.71
N VAL A 306 31.00 16.80 -1.99
CA VAL A 306 31.95 15.78 -2.44
C VAL A 306 31.26 14.42 -2.60
N ALA A 307 30.40 14.02 -1.66
CA ALA A 307 29.63 12.79 -1.76
C ALA A 307 28.69 12.80 -2.97
N ASN A 308 27.94 13.89 -3.16
CA ASN A 308 27.03 14.05 -4.30
C ASN A 308 27.77 14.05 -5.64
N ALA A 309 28.95 14.67 -5.71
CA ALA A 309 29.77 14.67 -6.92
C ALA A 309 30.24 13.25 -7.29
N GLU A 310 30.71 12.45 -6.33
CA GLU A 310 31.11 11.07 -6.59
C GLU A 310 29.92 10.17 -6.96
N LEU A 311 28.75 10.36 -6.35
CA LEU A 311 27.52 9.65 -6.71
C LEU A 311 27.08 10.00 -8.14
N ARG A 312 27.09 11.29 -8.49
CA ARG A 312 26.73 11.77 -9.83
C ARG A 312 27.66 11.20 -10.89
N LYS A 313 28.96 11.19 -10.62
CA LYS A 313 29.96 10.57 -11.48
C LYS A 313 29.70 9.08 -11.68
N ALA A 314 29.31 8.35 -10.64
CA ALA A 314 28.92 6.94 -10.75
C ALA A 314 27.67 6.76 -11.62
N TYR A 315 26.64 7.58 -11.39
CA TYR A 315 25.41 7.57 -12.19
C TYR A 315 25.69 7.85 -13.68
N GLU A 316 26.48 8.88 -14.00
CA GLU A 316 26.89 9.20 -15.38
C GLU A 316 27.67 8.05 -16.02
N THR A 317 28.49 7.34 -15.25
CA THR A 317 29.20 6.15 -15.73
C THR A 317 28.22 5.04 -16.07
N LEU A 318 27.24 4.76 -15.20
CA LEU A 318 26.19 3.75 -15.45
C LEU A 318 25.35 4.10 -16.69
N GLN A 319 25.07 5.39 -16.92
CA GLN A 319 24.38 5.84 -18.13
C GLN A 319 25.23 5.63 -19.39
N LYS A 320 26.53 5.96 -19.35
CA LYS A 320 27.48 5.70 -20.46
C LYS A 320 27.61 4.21 -20.76
N GLU A 321 27.59 3.38 -19.73
CA GLU A 321 27.56 1.90 -19.83
C GLU A 321 26.18 1.36 -20.25
N GLN A 322 25.17 2.23 -20.43
CA GLN A 322 23.80 1.87 -20.80
C GLN A 322 23.14 0.87 -19.84
N VAL A 323 23.45 0.98 -18.53
CA VAL A 323 22.78 0.18 -17.51
C VAL A 323 21.32 0.61 -17.41
N PRO A 324 20.34 -0.28 -17.67
CA PRO A 324 18.95 0.13 -17.81
C PRO A 324 18.30 0.45 -16.46
N ALA A 325 17.26 1.29 -16.50
CA ALA A 325 16.35 1.60 -15.39
C ALA A 325 17.08 2.04 -14.10
N VAL A 326 18.15 2.80 -14.24
CA VAL A 326 18.80 3.53 -13.14
C VAL A 326 18.33 4.98 -13.21
N TYR A 327 17.77 5.46 -12.11
CA TYR A 327 17.21 6.79 -11.95
C TYR A 327 17.98 7.54 -10.86
N TYR A 328 17.77 8.86 -10.83
CA TYR A 328 18.50 9.76 -9.95
C TYR A 328 17.54 10.75 -9.30
N LEU A 329 17.80 11.11 -8.04
CA LEU A 329 17.08 12.16 -7.29
C LEU A 329 18.11 13.13 -6.69
N THR A 330 18.05 14.40 -7.09
CA THR A 330 19.02 15.43 -6.65
C THR A 330 18.63 16.07 -5.33
N LYS A 331 19.60 16.73 -4.66
CA LYS A 331 19.35 17.58 -3.48
C LYS A 331 18.21 18.58 -3.71
N GLU A 332 18.21 19.24 -4.88
CA GLU A 332 17.22 20.26 -5.24
C GLU A 332 15.83 19.67 -5.42
N GLU A 333 15.73 18.44 -5.95
CA GLU A 333 14.45 17.73 -6.06
C GLU A 333 13.92 17.26 -4.69
N ILE A 334 14.81 16.88 -3.75
CA ILE A 334 14.43 16.58 -2.37
C ILE A 334 13.91 17.86 -1.70
N GLY A 335 14.67 18.96 -1.79
CA GLY A 335 14.21 20.30 -1.45
C GLY A 335 13.94 20.52 0.04
N ILE A 336 14.80 20.01 0.93
CA ILE A 336 14.64 20.21 2.38
C ILE A 336 14.84 21.69 2.76
N PRO A 337 13.86 22.34 3.41
CA PRO A 337 14.01 23.73 3.82
C PRO A 337 14.89 23.85 5.08
N MET A 338 15.44 25.05 5.31
CA MET A 338 16.37 25.30 6.42
C MET A 338 15.80 24.94 7.81
N ASP A 339 14.51 25.20 8.04
CA ASP A 339 13.82 24.95 9.32
C ASP A 339 13.33 23.50 9.49
N ALA A 340 13.62 22.61 8.54
CA ALA A 340 13.13 21.24 8.56
C ALA A 340 14.04 20.25 9.33
N MET A 341 15.13 20.69 9.95
CA MET A 341 16.05 19.81 10.68
C MET A 341 16.13 20.14 12.18
N VAL A 342 16.27 19.11 13.01
CA VAL A 342 16.35 19.28 14.48
C VAL A 342 17.75 19.66 14.97
N ASP A 343 18.78 19.13 14.32
CA ASP A 343 20.20 19.26 14.71
C ASP A 343 21.11 19.66 13.54
N GLY A 344 20.49 20.06 12.43
CA GLY A 344 21.14 20.40 11.17
C GLY A 344 21.52 19.23 10.27
N VAL A 345 21.16 18.01 10.66
CA VAL A 345 21.28 16.80 9.83
C VAL A 345 19.94 16.07 9.72
N HIS A 346 19.28 15.83 10.85
CA HIS A 346 18.09 14.99 10.91
C HIS A 346 16.81 15.79 10.77
N SER A 347 15.92 15.32 9.89
CA SER A 347 14.65 15.97 9.63
C SER A 347 13.68 15.91 10.82
N THR A 348 12.97 17.01 11.07
CA THR A 348 11.73 17.06 11.84
C THR A 348 10.58 16.48 11.00
N ASP A 349 9.35 16.45 11.52
CA ASP A 349 8.18 16.01 10.76
C ASP A 349 7.94 16.84 9.48
N LEU A 350 8.34 18.13 9.47
CA LEU A 350 8.29 18.97 8.26
C LEU A 350 9.23 18.41 7.18
N GLY A 351 10.48 18.12 7.56
CA GLY A 351 11.45 17.52 6.65
C GLY A 351 11.05 16.13 6.20
N MET A 352 10.54 15.29 7.11
CA MET A 352 10.06 13.96 6.76
C MET A 352 8.89 13.99 5.76
N GLN A 353 7.99 14.98 5.88
CA GLN A 353 6.91 15.17 4.93
C GLN A 353 7.46 15.61 3.56
N GLN A 354 8.42 16.54 3.53
CA GLN A 354 9.08 16.99 2.30
C GLN A 354 9.86 15.85 1.60
N TYR A 355 10.57 15.02 2.37
CA TYR A 355 11.16 13.76 1.90
C TYR A 355 10.09 12.87 1.24
N ALA A 356 8.99 12.60 1.95
CA ALA A 356 7.96 11.73 1.40
C ALA A 356 7.33 12.30 0.11
N ASP A 357 7.15 13.61 0.00
CA ASP A 357 6.52 14.24 -1.17
C ASP A 357 7.43 14.21 -2.41
N SER A 358 8.71 14.55 -2.24
CA SER A 358 9.70 14.48 -3.33
C SER A 358 9.91 13.05 -3.83
N TYR A 359 10.03 12.09 -2.90
CA TYR A 359 10.17 10.67 -3.25
C TYR A 359 8.88 10.14 -3.88
N GLN A 360 7.70 10.49 -3.36
CA GLN A 360 6.43 10.07 -3.96
C GLN A 360 6.34 10.49 -5.43
N LYS A 361 6.70 11.75 -5.73
CA LYS A 361 6.71 12.26 -7.10
C LYS A 361 7.64 11.43 -7.99
N LYS A 362 8.87 11.19 -7.54
CA LYS A 362 9.87 10.42 -8.31
C LYS A 362 9.48 8.95 -8.48
N ILE A 363 8.91 8.33 -7.44
CA ILE A 363 8.43 6.95 -7.49
C ILE A 363 7.29 6.80 -8.51
N ARG A 364 6.30 7.70 -8.49
CA ARG A 364 5.21 7.69 -9.48
C ARG A 364 5.71 7.88 -10.92
N GLU A 365 6.73 8.72 -11.10
CA GLU A 365 7.40 8.88 -12.40
C GLU A 365 8.05 7.57 -12.86
N ILE A 366 8.85 6.94 -11.99
CA ILE A 366 9.57 5.69 -12.29
C ILE A 366 8.61 4.53 -12.58
N LEU A 367 7.60 4.37 -11.72
CA LEU A 367 6.63 3.28 -11.81
C LEU A 367 5.50 3.57 -12.81
N ARG A 368 5.45 4.78 -13.38
CA ARG A 368 4.35 5.23 -14.26
C ARG A 368 2.99 5.03 -13.59
N GLU A 369 2.81 5.72 -12.47
CA GLU A 369 1.59 5.67 -11.67
C GLU A 369 0.91 7.04 -11.65
N ASP A 370 0.09 7.28 -12.68
CA ASP A 370 -0.67 8.50 -12.83
C ASP A 370 -1.69 8.67 -11.70
N ASN A 371 -1.85 9.88 -11.20
CA ASN A 371 -2.72 10.22 -10.08
C ASN A 371 -3.16 11.68 -10.17
N GLN A 372 -3.47 12.11 -11.38
CA GLN A 372 -3.93 13.44 -11.70
C GLN A 372 -5.32 13.37 -12.33
N GLY A 373 -6.07 14.47 -12.22
CA GLY A 373 -7.42 14.58 -12.77
C GLY A 373 -8.53 14.44 -11.72
N PRO A 374 -9.78 14.16 -12.14
CA PRO A 374 -10.94 14.04 -11.26
C PRO A 374 -10.86 12.81 -10.36
N ALA A 375 -11.78 12.71 -9.39
CA ALA A 375 -11.78 11.60 -8.42
C ALA A 375 -11.87 10.19 -9.05
N SER A 376 -12.45 10.06 -10.24
CA SER A 376 -12.49 8.83 -11.05
C SER A 376 -11.12 8.37 -11.55
N CYS A 377 -10.10 9.22 -11.44
CA CYS A 377 -8.72 9.02 -11.88
C CYS A 377 -7.72 8.88 -10.72
N ILE A 378 -8.17 9.06 -9.47
CA ILE A 378 -7.30 9.05 -8.28
C ILE A 378 -7.33 7.67 -7.62
N PRO A 379 -6.31 6.81 -7.80
CA PRO A 379 -6.33 5.44 -7.36
C PRO A 379 -6.61 5.28 -5.87
N CYS A 380 -7.59 4.44 -5.52
CA CYS A 380 -7.89 4.15 -4.12
C CYS A 380 -8.44 2.73 -3.90
N LYS A 381 -8.25 2.23 -2.68
CA LYS A 381 -8.89 1.01 -2.19
C LYS A 381 -10.38 1.22 -1.95
N GLN A 382 -11.14 0.13 -1.86
CA GLN A 382 -12.53 0.16 -1.42
C GLN A 382 -12.95 -1.09 -0.65
N GLN A 383 -13.99 -0.95 0.16
CA GLN A 383 -14.63 -2.03 0.92
C GLN A 383 -16.14 -1.76 1.06
N ARG A 384 -16.80 -1.37 -0.03
CA ARG A 384 -18.24 -1.05 -0.05
C ARG A 384 -19.13 -2.29 -0.16
N ASP A 385 -18.56 -3.42 -0.56
CA ASP A 385 -19.25 -4.71 -0.69
C ASP A 385 -18.97 -5.61 0.53
N PRO A 386 -19.80 -6.62 0.85
CA PRO A 386 -19.65 -7.41 2.06
C PRO A 386 -18.50 -8.44 1.99
N TYR A 387 -17.88 -8.64 0.82
CA TYR A 387 -16.74 -9.56 0.67
C TYR A 387 -15.39 -8.87 0.96
N ASP A 388 -14.35 -9.68 1.11
CA ASP A 388 -13.00 -9.18 1.36
C ASP A 388 -12.31 -8.72 0.06
N TRP A 389 -12.55 -7.46 -0.33
CA TRP A 389 -11.97 -6.85 -1.53
C TRP A 389 -10.45 -7.02 -1.60
N TYR A 390 -9.74 -6.67 -0.52
CA TYR A 390 -8.29 -6.81 -0.47
C TYR A 390 -7.85 -8.28 -0.50
N GLY A 391 -8.57 -9.17 0.18
CA GLY A 391 -8.30 -10.61 0.12
C GLY A 391 -8.40 -11.18 -1.30
N ARG A 392 -9.35 -10.69 -2.11
CA ARG A 392 -9.47 -11.07 -3.53
C ARG A 392 -8.29 -10.56 -4.36
N HIS A 393 -7.83 -9.32 -4.12
CA HIS A 393 -6.65 -8.77 -4.79
C HIS A 393 -5.42 -9.64 -4.51
N GLU A 394 -5.17 -9.98 -3.24
CA GLU A 394 -4.07 -10.87 -2.83
C GLU A 394 -4.17 -12.26 -3.47
N GLU A 395 -5.38 -12.81 -3.58
CA GLU A 395 -5.62 -14.08 -4.27
C GLU A 395 -5.28 -13.99 -5.77
N ILE A 396 -5.64 -12.89 -6.45
CA ILE A 396 -5.30 -12.66 -7.85
C ILE A 396 -3.79 -12.59 -8.04
N LEU A 397 -3.07 -11.81 -7.22
CA LEU A 397 -1.61 -11.72 -7.29
C LEU A 397 -0.96 -13.09 -7.13
N LYS A 398 -1.40 -13.86 -6.12
CA LYS A 398 -0.94 -15.23 -5.88
C LYS A 398 -1.19 -16.12 -7.09
N LEU A 399 -2.41 -16.12 -7.62
CA LEU A 399 -2.78 -16.99 -8.72
C LEU A 399 -2.07 -16.59 -10.02
N ASN A 400 -1.88 -15.31 -10.31
CA ASN A 400 -1.14 -14.86 -11.50
C ASN A 400 0.34 -15.31 -11.46
N LYS A 401 0.94 -15.34 -10.26
CA LYS A 401 2.30 -15.87 -10.07
C LYS A 401 2.37 -17.39 -10.24
N GLN A 402 1.32 -18.12 -9.85
CA GLN A 402 1.24 -19.59 -9.94
C GLN A 402 0.88 -20.08 -11.35
N SER A 403 -0.07 -19.40 -11.99
CA SER A 403 -0.57 -19.71 -13.33
C SER A 403 -0.84 -18.40 -14.08
N ALA A 404 0.14 -18.02 -14.91
CA ALA A 404 0.06 -16.83 -15.74
C ALA A 404 -1.13 -16.93 -16.72
N PRO A 405 -2.03 -15.92 -16.75
CA PRO A 405 -3.14 -15.91 -17.69
C PRO A 405 -2.71 -15.40 -19.08
N GLU A 406 -3.26 -15.99 -20.14
CA GLU A 406 -3.17 -15.42 -21.49
C GLU A 406 -4.31 -14.42 -21.77
N ILE A 407 -5.43 -14.54 -21.04
CA ILE A 407 -6.58 -13.64 -21.15
C ILE A 407 -6.93 -13.09 -19.78
N VAL A 408 -7.18 -11.78 -19.72
CA VAL A 408 -7.56 -11.09 -18.49
C VAL A 408 -8.90 -10.38 -18.70
N MET A 409 -9.84 -10.59 -17.77
CA MET A 409 -11.14 -9.92 -17.74
C MET A 409 -11.18 -8.94 -16.57
N ILE A 410 -11.02 -7.64 -16.82
CA ILE A 410 -11.04 -6.58 -15.81
C ILE A 410 -12.42 -5.96 -15.74
N GLY A 411 -12.98 -5.84 -14.55
CA GLY A 411 -14.23 -5.09 -14.40
C GLY A 411 -14.80 -5.01 -12.99
N ASN A 412 -16.08 -4.67 -12.93
CA ASN A 412 -16.85 -4.55 -11.69
C ASN A 412 -17.61 -5.86 -11.34
N SER A 413 -18.72 -5.75 -10.59
CA SER A 413 -19.59 -6.86 -10.19
C SER A 413 -20.11 -7.69 -11.37
N ILE A 414 -20.32 -7.07 -12.55
CA ILE A 414 -20.73 -7.79 -13.77
C ILE A 414 -19.65 -8.79 -14.19
N THR A 415 -18.38 -8.37 -14.18
CA THR A 415 -17.28 -9.31 -14.49
C THR A 415 -17.09 -10.30 -13.35
N HIS A 416 -17.15 -9.81 -12.10
CA HIS A 416 -16.96 -10.63 -10.89
C HIS A 416 -17.92 -11.83 -10.84
N PHE A 417 -19.20 -11.62 -11.19
CA PHE A 417 -20.23 -12.66 -11.12
C PHE A 417 -20.39 -13.48 -12.39
N TRP A 418 -19.55 -13.29 -13.41
CA TRP A 418 -19.65 -14.11 -14.62
C TRP A 418 -19.23 -15.57 -14.34
N GLY A 419 -17.99 -15.76 -13.87
CA GLY A 419 -17.39 -17.08 -13.60
C GLY A 419 -15.87 -17.00 -13.62
N GLY A 420 -15.19 -18.14 -13.55
CA GLY A 420 -13.73 -18.20 -13.62
C GLY A 420 -13.02 -17.88 -12.32
N GLU A 421 -11.70 -18.01 -12.32
CA GLU A 421 -10.87 -17.85 -11.12
C GLU A 421 -10.36 -16.41 -10.94
N PRO A 422 -10.29 -15.89 -9.70
CA PRO A 422 -10.74 -16.55 -8.47
C PRO A 422 -12.27 -16.59 -8.37
N ILE A 423 -12.77 -17.73 -7.89
CA ILE A 423 -14.21 -18.04 -7.90
C ILE A 423 -14.96 -17.09 -6.95
N ALA A 424 -15.90 -16.33 -7.50
CA ALA A 424 -16.82 -15.52 -6.71
C ALA A 424 -17.90 -16.38 -6.03
N HIS A 425 -18.47 -15.88 -4.93
CA HIS A 425 -19.58 -16.56 -4.23
C HIS A 425 -20.81 -16.74 -5.13
N ASN A 426 -21.04 -15.79 -6.04
CA ASN A 426 -22.09 -15.83 -7.06
C ASN A 426 -21.47 -16.03 -8.45
N GLN A 427 -22.02 -16.95 -9.24
CA GLN A 427 -21.60 -17.21 -10.62
C GLN A 427 -22.83 -17.34 -11.53
N PHE A 428 -23.26 -16.22 -12.11
CA PHE A 428 -24.48 -16.11 -12.90
C PHE A 428 -24.29 -16.54 -14.36
N GLY A 429 -23.05 -16.68 -14.85
CA GLY A 429 -22.74 -17.04 -16.23
C GLY A 429 -21.70 -18.16 -16.36
N LYS A 430 -21.55 -19.03 -15.36
CA LYS A 430 -20.48 -20.06 -15.31
C LYS A 430 -20.37 -20.88 -16.59
N GLU A 431 -21.49 -21.39 -17.11
CA GLU A 431 -21.50 -22.22 -18.32
C GLU A 431 -21.00 -21.47 -19.56
N SER A 432 -21.38 -20.19 -19.71
CA SER A 432 -20.95 -19.38 -20.85
C SER A 432 -19.47 -18.99 -20.75
N TRP A 433 -18.96 -18.75 -19.53
CA TRP A 433 -17.54 -18.55 -19.27
C TRP A 433 -16.71 -19.79 -19.67
N GLU A 434 -17.08 -20.97 -19.15
CA GLU A 434 -16.39 -22.23 -19.42
C GLU A 434 -16.40 -22.57 -20.91
N LYS A 435 -17.52 -22.35 -21.59
CA LYS A 435 -17.64 -22.58 -23.03
C LYS A 435 -16.80 -21.59 -23.86
N LEU A 436 -16.76 -20.32 -23.45
CA LEU A 436 -16.02 -19.28 -24.16
C LEU A 436 -14.50 -19.49 -24.07
N PHE A 437 -14.00 -19.83 -22.88
CA PHE A 437 -12.58 -19.94 -22.58
C PHE A 437 -12.08 -21.39 -22.53
N LYS A 438 -12.82 -22.34 -23.10
CA LYS A 438 -12.43 -23.76 -23.11
C LYS A 438 -11.02 -23.92 -23.72
N GLY A 439 -10.09 -24.48 -22.94
CA GLY A 439 -8.71 -24.72 -23.34
C GLY A 439 -7.80 -23.49 -23.30
N ARG A 440 -8.25 -22.39 -22.68
CA ARG A 440 -7.51 -21.13 -22.55
C ARG A 440 -7.23 -20.80 -21.09
N SER A 441 -6.11 -20.13 -20.82
CA SER A 441 -5.77 -19.65 -19.47
C SER A 441 -6.35 -18.25 -19.25
N VAL A 442 -7.39 -18.14 -18.43
CA VAL A 442 -8.12 -16.89 -18.20
C VAL A 442 -8.17 -16.51 -16.72
N ARG A 443 -8.00 -15.23 -16.42
CA ARG A 443 -8.17 -14.68 -15.07
C ARG A 443 -9.31 -13.67 -15.00
N ASN A 444 -10.15 -13.79 -13.97
CA ASN A 444 -11.22 -12.86 -13.65
C ASN A 444 -10.77 -11.81 -12.63
N LEU A 445 -10.49 -10.60 -13.12
CA LEU A 445 -10.16 -9.38 -12.36
C LEU A 445 -11.40 -8.50 -12.15
N GLY A 446 -12.56 -9.13 -12.04
CA GLY A 446 -13.83 -8.53 -11.68
C GLY A 446 -13.98 -8.39 -10.16
N PHE A 447 -14.39 -7.21 -9.70
CA PHE A 447 -14.60 -6.89 -8.29
C PHE A 447 -15.95 -6.18 -8.07
N GLY A 448 -16.74 -6.63 -7.10
CA GLY A 448 -17.98 -5.95 -6.74
C GLY A 448 -17.75 -4.49 -6.33
N TRP A 449 -18.64 -3.58 -6.74
CA TRP A 449 -18.60 -2.13 -6.45
C TRP A 449 -17.37 -1.35 -6.95
N ASP A 450 -16.49 -1.96 -7.73
CA ASP A 450 -15.36 -1.25 -8.31
C ASP A 450 -15.84 -0.13 -9.25
N LYS A 451 -15.25 1.04 -9.04
CA LYS A 451 -15.27 2.19 -9.92
C LYS A 451 -13.95 2.28 -10.67
N THR A 452 -13.82 3.21 -11.60
CA THR A 452 -12.59 3.40 -12.39
C THR A 452 -11.35 3.55 -11.52
N GLU A 453 -11.42 4.35 -10.46
CA GLU A 453 -10.27 4.61 -9.60
C GLU A 453 -9.83 3.40 -8.76
N ASN A 454 -10.72 2.43 -8.55
CA ASN A 454 -10.39 1.19 -7.85
C ASN A 454 -9.63 0.22 -8.78
N VAL A 455 -10.00 0.20 -10.06
CA VAL A 455 -9.26 -0.56 -11.08
C VAL A 455 -7.85 0.01 -11.27
N LEU A 456 -7.72 1.35 -11.33
CA LEU A 456 -6.41 2.01 -11.42
C LEU A 456 -5.49 1.59 -10.26
N TRP A 457 -6.02 1.60 -9.04
CA TRP A 457 -5.29 1.12 -7.87
C TRP A 457 -4.81 -0.33 -8.09
N ARG A 458 -5.71 -1.24 -8.45
CA ARG A 458 -5.34 -2.66 -8.63
C ARG A 458 -4.27 -2.89 -9.69
N ILE A 459 -4.29 -2.12 -10.78
CA ILE A 459 -3.26 -2.18 -11.83
C ILE A 459 -1.91 -1.72 -11.30
N TYR A 460 -1.85 -0.60 -10.58
CA TYR A 460 -0.60 -0.10 -10.00
C TYR A 460 -0.08 -1.00 -8.88
N HIS A 461 -0.97 -1.74 -8.23
CA HIS A 461 -0.65 -2.72 -7.19
C HIS A 461 -0.48 -4.15 -7.75
N GLY A 462 -0.08 -4.28 -9.02
CA GLY A 462 0.54 -5.50 -9.54
C GLY A 462 -0.37 -6.54 -10.18
N GLU A 463 -1.68 -6.29 -10.33
CA GLU A 463 -2.58 -7.30 -10.94
C GLU A 463 -2.24 -7.65 -12.40
N LEU A 464 -1.49 -6.79 -13.08
CA LEU A 464 -1.00 -6.99 -14.44
C LEU A 464 0.52 -7.20 -14.53
N ASP A 465 1.20 -7.45 -13.41
CA ASP A 465 2.65 -7.59 -13.39
C ASP A 465 3.10 -9.06 -13.46
N GLY A 466 4.29 -9.29 -14.04
CA GLY A 466 4.95 -10.61 -13.98
C GLY A 466 4.49 -11.65 -15.01
N PHE A 467 3.61 -11.28 -15.94
CA PHE A 467 3.19 -12.13 -17.06
C PHE A 467 2.93 -11.30 -18.33
N GLN A 468 2.69 -11.98 -19.45
CA GLN A 468 2.32 -11.33 -20.71
C GLN A 468 0.94 -11.82 -21.17
N ALA A 469 -0.08 -10.98 -20.99
CA ALA A 469 -1.40 -11.25 -21.54
C ALA A 469 -1.37 -11.14 -23.07
N ARG A 470 -2.19 -11.95 -23.74
CA ARG A 470 -2.49 -11.82 -25.17
C ARG A 470 -3.69 -10.93 -25.40
N ASN A 471 -4.75 -11.08 -24.60
CA ASN A 471 -5.96 -10.26 -24.69
C ASN A 471 -6.36 -9.75 -23.31
N ILE A 472 -6.79 -8.49 -23.24
CA ILE A 472 -7.35 -7.89 -22.03
C ILE A 472 -8.70 -7.29 -22.38
N PHE A 473 -9.73 -7.67 -21.64
CA PHE A 473 -11.07 -7.09 -21.78
C PHE A 473 -11.38 -6.22 -20.57
N LEU A 474 -11.80 -4.98 -20.80
CA LEU A 474 -12.15 -4.01 -19.77
C LEU A 474 -13.65 -3.69 -19.83
N LEU A 475 -14.36 -3.87 -18.73
CA LEU A 475 -15.75 -3.41 -18.53
C LEU A 475 -15.91 -2.72 -17.18
N ILE A 476 -15.95 -1.40 -17.19
CA ILE A 476 -16.00 -0.56 -15.97
C ILE A 476 -16.80 0.72 -16.21
N GLY A 477 -17.19 1.43 -15.14
CA GLY A 477 -17.88 2.73 -15.22
C GLY A 477 -19.30 2.73 -14.68
N THR A 478 -20.01 1.60 -14.67
CA THR A 478 -21.42 1.54 -14.20
C THR A 478 -21.61 2.01 -12.75
N ASN A 479 -20.62 1.78 -11.88
CA ASN A 479 -20.66 2.19 -10.48
C ASN A 479 -20.29 3.67 -10.28
N ASN A 480 -19.68 4.32 -11.28
CA ASN A 480 -19.41 5.75 -11.27
C ASN A 480 -20.63 6.60 -11.62
N LEU A 481 -21.64 6.03 -12.29
CA LEU A 481 -22.85 6.74 -12.72
C LEU A 481 -23.55 7.52 -11.59
N LEU A 482 -23.47 7.07 -10.34
CA LEU A 482 -24.11 7.76 -9.21
C LEU A 482 -23.28 8.88 -8.59
N PHE A 483 -22.00 9.02 -8.97
CA PHE A 483 -21.04 9.85 -8.24
C PHE A 483 -20.25 10.80 -9.13
N ASN A 484 -20.16 10.51 -10.43
CA ASN A 484 -19.30 11.21 -11.37
C ASN A 484 -20.09 11.76 -12.56
N SER A 485 -19.55 12.81 -13.18
CA SER A 485 -20.03 13.29 -14.48
C SER A 485 -19.67 12.31 -15.59
N ASP A 486 -20.27 12.47 -16.77
CA ASP A 486 -20.02 11.60 -17.92
C ASP A 486 -18.57 11.74 -18.40
N GLU A 487 -18.05 12.97 -18.40
CA GLU A 487 -16.66 13.29 -18.74
C GLU A 487 -15.67 12.63 -17.77
N GLU A 488 -15.94 12.70 -16.46
CA GLU A 488 -15.10 12.07 -15.44
C GLU A 488 -15.06 10.54 -15.61
N ILE A 489 -16.17 9.92 -15.99
CA ILE A 489 -16.24 8.46 -16.23
C ILE A 489 -15.39 8.09 -17.45
N ILE A 490 -15.54 8.83 -18.55
CA ILE A 490 -14.80 8.61 -19.79
C ILE A 490 -13.29 8.81 -19.56
N GLU A 491 -12.91 9.86 -18.82
CA GLU A 491 -11.52 10.13 -18.47
C GLU A 491 -10.93 8.98 -17.64
N GLY A 492 -11.67 8.51 -16.62
CA GLY A 492 -11.25 7.37 -15.80
C GLY A 492 -11.04 6.09 -16.62
N ILE A 493 -11.93 5.79 -17.57
CA ILE A 493 -11.78 4.64 -18.48
C ILE A 493 -10.54 4.82 -19.38
N CYS A 494 -10.33 6.02 -19.93
CA CYS A 494 -9.16 6.32 -20.75
C CYS A 494 -7.85 6.21 -19.97
N GLN A 495 -7.81 6.64 -18.71
CA GLN A 495 -6.65 6.49 -17.86
C GLN A 495 -6.36 5.02 -17.54
N ILE A 496 -7.38 4.20 -17.30
CA ILE A 496 -7.20 2.74 -17.15
C ILE A 496 -6.62 2.14 -18.42
N ALA A 497 -7.12 2.52 -19.60
CA ALA A 497 -6.59 2.03 -20.87
C ALA A 497 -5.10 2.37 -21.04
N LYS A 498 -4.69 3.59 -20.67
CA LYS A 498 -3.28 4.00 -20.64
C LYS A 498 -2.47 3.13 -19.67
N ALA A 499 -2.94 2.95 -18.43
CA ALA A 499 -2.26 2.13 -17.43
C ALA A 499 -2.12 0.66 -17.89
N ILE A 500 -3.14 0.09 -18.53
CA ILE A 500 -3.08 -1.25 -19.12
C ILE A 500 -2.00 -1.32 -20.20
N HIS A 501 -1.97 -0.36 -21.13
CA HIS A 501 -0.98 -0.34 -22.20
C HIS A 501 0.46 -0.20 -21.68
N GLU A 502 0.66 0.55 -20.59
CA GLU A 502 1.97 0.66 -19.96
C GLU A 502 2.44 -0.64 -19.30
N ARG A 503 1.53 -1.42 -18.71
CA ARG A 503 1.86 -2.70 -18.04
C ARG A 503 1.89 -3.89 -18.99
N GLN A 504 1.06 -3.86 -20.03
CA GLN A 504 0.84 -4.96 -20.98
C GLN A 504 0.87 -4.44 -22.42
N PRO A 505 1.99 -3.85 -22.88
CA PRO A 505 2.08 -3.17 -24.18
C PRO A 505 1.86 -4.09 -25.39
N GLN A 506 2.03 -5.40 -25.22
CA GLN A 506 1.81 -6.39 -26.27
C GLN A 506 0.37 -6.94 -26.33
N ALA A 507 -0.45 -6.66 -25.31
CA ALA A 507 -1.78 -7.25 -25.22
C ALA A 507 -2.77 -6.51 -26.12
N LYS A 508 -3.64 -7.26 -26.80
CA LYS A 508 -4.80 -6.67 -27.49
C LYS A 508 -5.82 -6.22 -26.44
N LEU A 509 -5.94 -4.90 -26.27
CA LEU A 509 -6.92 -4.31 -25.36
C LEU A 509 -8.29 -4.16 -26.04
N CYS A 510 -9.30 -4.77 -25.44
CA CYS A 510 -10.71 -4.66 -25.82
C CYS A 510 -11.49 -3.92 -24.73
N ILE A 511 -11.99 -2.73 -25.04
CA ILE A 511 -12.80 -1.91 -24.12
C ILE A 511 -14.26 -2.14 -24.45
N MET A 512 -15.01 -2.71 -23.52
CA MET A 512 -16.45 -2.94 -23.64
C MET A 512 -17.20 -1.70 -23.15
N GLY A 513 -18.17 -1.24 -23.94
CA GLY A 513 -19.10 -0.19 -23.50
C GLY A 513 -19.80 -0.54 -22.18
N ILE A 514 -20.19 0.48 -21.42
CA ILE A 514 -20.90 0.27 -20.17
C ILE A 514 -22.22 -0.45 -20.49
N LEU A 515 -22.45 -1.62 -19.86
CA LEU A 515 -23.67 -2.37 -20.17
C LEU A 515 -24.92 -1.54 -19.83
N PRO A 516 -25.97 -1.61 -20.67
CA PRO A 516 -27.26 -0.99 -20.38
C PRO A 516 -27.78 -1.37 -18.99
N ARG A 517 -28.28 -0.37 -18.26
CA ARG A 517 -28.79 -0.50 -16.89
C ARG A 517 -30.17 0.13 -16.81
N LYS A 518 -31.09 -0.55 -16.12
CA LYS A 518 -32.48 -0.11 -15.93
C LYS A 518 -32.54 1.33 -15.41
N GLY A 519 -33.20 2.21 -16.15
CA GLY A 519 -33.40 3.62 -15.79
C GLY A 519 -32.20 4.53 -16.05
N MET A 520 -31.13 4.03 -16.68
CA MET A 520 -29.93 4.79 -17.02
C MET A 520 -29.52 4.62 -18.49
N GLU A 521 -30.33 3.96 -19.31
CA GLU A 521 -30.02 3.54 -20.68
C GLU A 521 -29.62 4.72 -21.57
N ALA A 522 -30.38 5.82 -21.54
CA ALA A 522 -30.09 7.00 -22.37
C ALA A 522 -28.76 7.67 -22.00
N ARG A 523 -28.46 7.77 -20.70
CA ARG A 523 -27.19 8.35 -20.22
C ARG A 523 -26.01 7.46 -20.60
N ILE A 524 -26.15 6.15 -20.40
CA ILE A 524 -25.12 5.17 -20.77
C ILE A 524 -24.86 5.21 -22.28
N ALA A 525 -25.90 5.26 -23.11
CA ALA A 525 -25.74 5.37 -24.56
C ALA A 525 -24.99 6.64 -24.97
N GLY A 526 -25.22 7.77 -24.27
CA GLY A 526 -24.47 9.01 -24.47
C GLY A 526 -22.99 8.87 -24.10
N ILE A 527 -22.69 8.30 -22.93
CA ILE A 527 -21.33 8.02 -22.46
C ILE A 527 -20.59 7.12 -23.45
N ASP A 528 -21.21 6.01 -23.83
CA ASP A 528 -20.62 5.00 -24.70
C ASP A 528 -20.36 5.53 -26.12
N ALA A 529 -21.26 6.35 -26.65
CA ALA A 529 -21.05 7.01 -27.94
C ALA A 529 -19.84 7.96 -27.90
N GLU A 530 -19.67 8.72 -26.82
CA GLU A 530 -18.53 9.63 -26.69
C GLU A 530 -17.22 8.87 -26.38
N LEU A 531 -17.28 7.84 -25.54
CA LEU A 531 -16.16 6.95 -25.27
C LEU A 531 -15.66 6.30 -26.55
N GLN A 532 -16.56 5.78 -27.40
CA GLN A 532 -16.20 5.19 -28.69
C GLN A 532 -15.46 6.19 -29.59
N LYS A 533 -15.91 7.45 -29.65
CA LYS A 533 -15.21 8.50 -30.40
C LYS A 533 -13.84 8.78 -29.83
N GLN A 534 -13.70 8.90 -28.51
CA GLN A 534 -12.42 9.17 -27.87
C GLN A 534 -11.41 8.02 -27.98
N LEU A 535 -11.88 6.80 -28.18
CA LEU A 535 -11.05 5.62 -28.40
C LEU A 535 -10.72 5.39 -29.89
N ALA A 536 -11.38 6.09 -30.81
CA ALA A 536 -11.11 5.96 -32.23
C ALA A 536 -9.67 6.33 -32.57
N GLY A 537 -8.97 5.45 -33.29
CA GLY A 537 -7.56 5.63 -33.66
C GLY A 537 -6.54 5.36 -32.55
N LYS A 538 -6.98 5.02 -31.34
CA LYS A 538 -6.09 4.52 -30.27
C LYS A 538 -5.81 3.03 -30.44
N ASP A 539 -4.74 2.53 -29.83
CA ASP A 539 -4.35 1.12 -29.84
C ASP A 539 -5.24 0.28 -28.89
N CYS A 540 -6.54 0.23 -29.19
CA CYS A 540 -7.53 -0.56 -28.49
C CYS A 540 -8.73 -0.82 -29.41
N THR A 541 -9.51 -1.84 -29.08
CA THR A 541 -10.75 -2.18 -29.80
C THR A 541 -11.96 -1.87 -28.92
N TYR A 542 -12.85 -0.99 -29.37
CA TYR A 542 -14.13 -0.77 -28.71
C TYR A 542 -15.13 -1.89 -29.08
N ILE A 543 -15.84 -2.43 -28.10
CA ILE A 543 -16.87 -3.47 -28.28
C ILE A 543 -18.20 -2.93 -27.76
N ASP A 544 -19.16 -2.75 -28.67
CA ASP A 544 -20.53 -2.42 -28.32
C ASP A 544 -21.32 -3.71 -28.01
N LEU A 545 -21.77 -3.83 -26.76
CA LEU A 545 -22.59 -4.95 -26.28
C LEU A 545 -24.07 -4.57 -26.11
N ALA A 546 -24.42 -3.28 -26.21
CA ALA A 546 -25.79 -2.83 -25.98
C ALA A 546 -26.81 -3.54 -26.92
N PRO A 547 -26.55 -3.74 -28.22
CA PRO A 547 -27.51 -4.40 -29.12
C PRO A 547 -27.85 -5.85 -28.76
N GLN A 548 -27.05 -6.50 -27.89
CA GLN A 548 -27.34 -7.85 -27.42
C GLN A 548 -28.27 -7.89 -26.21
N LEU A 549 -28.39 -6.75 -25.52
CA LEU A 549 -28.99 -6.62 -24.20
C LEU A 549 -30.21 -5.67 -24.18
N THR A 550 -30.45 -4.95 -25.26
CA THR A 550 -31.59 -4.03 -25.41
C THR A 550 -32.62 -4.52 -26.41
N GLN A 551 -33.84 -3.99 -26.26
CA GLN A 551 -34.89 -4.04 -27.27
C GLN A 551 -34.63 -3.01 -28.38
N LYS A 552 -35.42 -3.06 -29.45
CA LYS A 552 -35.30 -2.11 -30.58
C LYS A 552 -35.50 -0.64 -30.20
N ASP A 553 -36.21 -0.37 -29.11
CA ASP A 553 -36.45 0.98 -28.58
C ASP A 553 -35.31 1.49 -27.68
N GLY A 554 -34.25 0.68 -27.48
CA GLY A 554 -33.10 1.01 -26.64
C GLY A 554 -33.29 0.70 -25.15
N SER A 555 -34.48 0.28 -24.71
CA SER A 555 -34.71 -0.18 -23.33
C SER A 555 -34.04 -1.53 -23.09
N ILE A 556 -33.66 -1.84 -21.85
CA ILE A 556 -33.10 -3.15 -21.55
C ILE A 556 -34.11 -4.28 -21.81
N ASP A 557 -33.65 -5.39 -22.40
CA ASP A 557 -34.41 -6.64 -22.39
C ASP A 557 -34.32 -7.23 -20.97
N SER A 558 -35.31 -6.90 -20.14
CA SER A 558 -35.35 -7.29 -18.73
C SER A 558 -35.27 -8.82 -18.53
N SER A 559 -35.59 -9.64 -19.54
CA SER A 559 -35.46 -11.09 -19.47
C SER A 559 -34.00 -11.58 -19.44
N LEU A 560 -33.03 -10.71 -19.74
CA LEU A 560 -31.59 -11.01 -19.76
C LEU A 560 -30.85 -10.58 -18.49
N PHE A 561 -31.55 -9.94 -17.55
CA PHE A 561 -30.98 -9.42 -16.31
C PHE A 561 -31.64 -10.04 -15.09
N ARG A 562 -30.92 -10.04 -13.97
CA ARG A 562 -31.47 -10.46 -12.66
C ARG A 562 -32.19 -9.34 -11.94
N ASP A 563 -31.63 -8.15 -12.01
CA ASP A 563 -32.03 -6.97 -11.22
C ASP A 563 -32.02 -5.66 -12.03
N GLY A 564 -31.88 -5.77 -13.36
CA GLY A 564 -31.73 -4.63 -14.26
C GLY A 564 -30.30 -4.05 -14.33
N LEU A 565 -29.31 -4.70 -13.72
CA LEU A 565 -27.88 -4.37 -13.81
C LEU A 565 -27.04 -5.60 -14.16
N HIS A 566 -27.22 -6.71 -13.43
CA HIS A 566 -26.42 -7.92 -13.60
C HIS A 566 -27.08 -8.84 -14.64
N PRO A 567 -26.36 -9.23 -15.72
CA PRO A 567 -26.85 -10.23 -16.64
C PRO A 567 -27.16 -11.56 -15.93
N ASN A 568 -28.19 -12.27 -16.41
CA ASN A 568 -28.42 -13.66 -16.03
C ASN A 568 -27.68 -14.62 -16.99
N ALA A 569 -27.91 -15.92 -16.88
CA ALA A 569 -27.23 -16.92 -17.69
C ALA A 569 -27.39 -16.69 -19.21
N GLU A 570 -28.59 -16.32 -19.67
CA GLU A 570 -28.83 -16.03 -21.10
C GLU A 570 -28.19 -14.70 -21.51
N GLY A 571 -28.25 -13.66 -20.66
CA GLY A 571 -27.54 -12.41 -20.88
C GLY A 571 -26.03 -12.60 -21.08
N TYR A 572 -25.37 -13.33 -20.17
CA TYR A 572 -23.94 -13.66 -20.31
C TYR A 572 -23.64 -14.50 -21.56
N LYS A 573 -24.54 -15.41 -21.94
CA LYS A 573 -24.38 -16.21 -23.16
C LYS A 573 -24.42 -15.35 -24.42
N ARG A 574 -25.24 -14.30 -24.47
CA ARG A 574 -25.24 -13.33 -25.58
C ARG A 574 -23.96 -12.51 -25.62
N ILE A 575 -23.48 -12.05 -24.46
CA ILE A 575 -22.17 -11.37 -24.34
C ILE A 575 -21.04 -12.28 -24.83
N ALA A 576 -21.00 -13.54 -24.35
CA ALA A 576 -20.00 -14.52 -24.73
C ALA A 576 -19.94 -14.76 -26.24
N LYS A 577 -21.10 -14.78 -26.91
CA LYS A 577 -21.20 -14.97 -28.36
C LYS A 577 -20.48 -13.85 -29.13
N VAL A 578 -20.58 -12.61 -28.66
CA VAL A 578 -19.86 -11.46 -29.26
C VAL A 578 -18.37 -11.55 -28.96
N LEU A 579 -17.99 -11.77 -27.69
CA LEU A 579 -16.58 -11.79 -27.29
C LEU A 579 -15.77 -12.90 -27.99
N LYS A 580 -16.41 -14.00 -28.39
CA LYS A 580 -15.77 -15.06 -29.18
C LYS A 580 -15.11 -14.54 -30.47
N GLY A 581 -15.61 -13.46 -31.07
CA GLY A 581 -15.02 -12.86 -32.27
C GLY A 581 -13.70 -12.11 -32.02
N TYR A 582 -13.35 -11.84 -30.76
CA TYR A 582 -12.18 -11.07 -30.36
C TYR A 582 -11.05 -11.93 -29.75
N LEU A 583 -11.32 -13.23 -29.56
CA LEU A 583 -10.48 -14.23 -28.91
C LEU A 583 -9.66 -15.06 -29.89
#